data_AF-A0A432XI82-F1
#
_entry.id   AF-A0A432XI82-F1
#
_cell.length_a   1.000
_cell.length_b   1.000
_cell.length_c   1.000
_cell.angle_alpha   90.00
_cell.angle_beta   90.00
_cell.angle_gamma   90.00
#
_symmetry.space_group_name_H-M   'P 1'
#
loop_
_entity.id
_entity.type
_entity.pdbx_description
1 polymer ?
#
loop_
_entity_poly.entity_id
_entity_poly.type
_entity_poly.pdbx_seq_one_letter_code
_entity_poly.pdbx_strand_id
1 'polypeptide(L)'
;MATLEQYCQQFKDVRPNRARGNTSPHKICMLFAVIDLIQDGLITDSRIYFNDTLKNRFALYFEQLKTPRDKLNAAFPFYYLRSSAFWHHYIKPDAQTQYDAIKTPSETSLANTVEYAFIDVELFELLQNPTTANKLKAAAAVNLDTHEAGFKIWTKAIGHSEAKVDEYVLALKEKVADLMIFDGLEQPNIFAVNDYFDVARMINKLRGLSDASNATYGDPATGHVATCIKALELYRAYLDQLSDIEAQLDIDHIQHDDSIAETTKAVLVQARRGQGKFRERLIKQWGGCAITGYKNISLLMASHIKPWSTSDNAERLDPYNGLLLTPNLDKAFDLHFISFNAKGRILISEALGDYYALGINKDMQVPLKEQHLPFIEQHRDVYFEKLG
;
A
#
# COMPACT_ATOMS: atom_id res chain seq x y z
N MET A 1 19.14 11.88 -19.32
CA MET A 1 17.67 11.81 -19.29
C MET A 1 17.27 11.12 -18.01
N ALA A 2 16.25 11.61 -17.31
CA ALA A 2 15.76 10.96 -16.10
C ALA A 2 14.92 9.72 -16.46
N THR A 3 15.01 8.65 -15.67
CA THR A 3 14.23 7.41 -15.88
C THR A 3 12.83 7.53 -15.29
N LEU A 4 11.93 6.63 -15.68
CA LEU A 4 10.59 6.52 -15.08
C LEU A 4 10.66 6.36 -13.54
N GLU A 5 11.61 5.57 -13.03
CA GLU A 5 11.81 5.36 -11.60
C GLU A 5 12.21 6.66 -10.91
N GLN A 6 13.07 7.45 -11.54
CA GLN A 6 13.48 8.76 -11.02
C GLN A 6 12.30 9.72 -10.97
N TYR A 7 11.44 9.75 -11.99
CA TYR A 7 10.21 10.55 -11.95
C TYR A 7 9.21 10.03 -10.92
N CYS A 8 9.03 8.71 -10.78
CA CYS A 8 8.21 8.13 -9.72
C CYS A 8 8.69 8.55 -8.34
N GLN A 9 10.00 8.55 -8.09
CA GLN A 9 10.56 9.03 -6.84
C GLN A 9 10.31 10.54 -6.64
N GLN A 10 10.52 11.35 -7.67
CA GLN A 10 10.22 12.78 -7.61
C GLN A 10 8.73 13.07 -7.35
N PHE A 11 7.81 12.27 -7.89
CA PHE A 11 6.37 12.36 -7.64
C PHE A 11 6.01 11.96 -6.20
N LYS A 12 6.67 10.94 -5.63
CA LYS A 12 6.56 10.58 -4.21
C LYS A 12 7.11 11.67 -3.29
N ASP A 13 8.11 12.42 -3.74
CA ASP A 13 8.75 13.47 -2.94
C ASP A 13 8.05 14.84 -3.04
N VAL A 14 6.96 14.95 -3.82
CA VAL A 14 6.14 16.16 -3.92
C VAL A 14 5.62 16.54 -2.54
N ARG A 15 6.21 17.57 -1.93
CA ARG A 15 5.87 18.01 -0.58
C ARG A 15 4.49 18.66 -0.54
N PRO A 16 3.47 17.99 0.02
CA PRO A 16 2.15 18.58 0.15
C PRO A 16 2.11 19.52 1.36
N ASN A 17 1.20 20.49 1.35
CA ASN A 17 0.99 21.32 2.53
C ASN A 17 0.35 20.46 3.63
N ARG A 18 0.94 20.45 4.83
CA ARG A 18 0.45 19.68 5.98
C ARG A 18 0.06 20.62 7.10
N ALA A 19 -1.18 20.55 7.56
CA ALA A 19 -1.68 21.39 8.65
C ALA A 19 -2.47 20.55 9.65
N ARG A 20 -2.03 20.56 10.92
CA ARG A 20 -2.68 19.87 12.06
C ARG A 20 -3.05 18.40 11.75
N GLY A 21 -2.13 17.67 11.13
CA GLY A 21 -2.30 16.25 10.82
C GLY A 21 -2.99 15.92 9.50
N ASN A 22 -3.54 16.91 8.78
CA ASN A 22 -4.16 16.68 7.46
C ASN A 22 -3.25 17.13 6.33
N THR A 23 -3.22 16.33 5.27
CA THR A 23 -2.48 16.63 4.05
C THR A 23 -3.37 17.26 2.98
N SER A 24 -2.98 18.45 2.52
CA SER A 24 -3.79 19.23 1.59
C SER A 24 -3.67 18.68 0.15
N PRO A 25 -4.80 18.42 -0.55
CA PRO A 25 -4.80 17.66 -1.80
C PRO A 25 -4.36 18.47 -3.03
N HIS A 26 -4.26 19.79 -2.91
CA HIS A 26 -4.12 20.74 -4.03
C HIS A 26 -3.00 20.40 -5.02
N LYS A 27 -1.79 20.08 -4.56
CA LYS A 27 -0.67 19.77 -5.47
C LYS A 27 -0.92 18.48 -6.25
N ILE A 28 -1.53 17.48 -5.60
CA ILE A 28 -1.82 16.19 -6.23
C ILE A 28 -2.98 16.32 -7.21
N CYS A 29 -4.04 17.06 -6.86
CA CYS A 29 -5.12 17.38 -7.80
C CYS A 29 -4.61 18.09 -9.05
N MET A 30 -3.62 18.98 -8.92
CA MET A 30 -3.02 19.68 -10.06
C MET A 30 -2.23 18.72 -10.95
N LEU A 31 -1.42 17.82 -10.36
CA LEU A 31 -0.70 16.81 -11.12
C LEU A 31 -1.67 15.86 -11.84
N PHE A 32 -2.71 15.38 -11.17
CA PHE A 32 -3.72 14.53 -11.80
C PHE A 32 -4.41 15.23 -12.96
N ALA A 33 -4.78 16.51 -12.78
CA ALA A 33 -5.40 17.29 -13.84
C ALA A 33 -4.50 17.43 -15.07
N VAL A 34 -3.21 17.71 -14.88
CA VAL A 34 -2.26 17.80 -15.99
C VAL A 34 -2.11 16.46 -16.69
N ILE A 35 -1.91 15.36 -15.96
CA ILE A 35 -1.74 14.04 -16.55
C ILE A 35 -2.97 13.64 -17.38
N ASP A 36 -4.16 13.88 -16.84
CA ASP A 36 -5.41 13.60 -17.52
C ASP A 36 -5.59 14.42 -18.80
N LEU A 37 -5.23 15.70 -18.77
CA LEU A 37 -5.32 16.55 -19.96
C LEU A 37 -4.30 16.15 -21.03
N ILE A 38 -3.13 15.65 -20.65
CA ILE A 38 -2.16 15.06 -21.59
C ILE A 38 -2.74 13.77 -22.20
N GLN A 39 -3.30 12.89 -21.38
CA GLN A 39 -3.91 11.62 -21.81
C GLN A 39 -5.10 11.83 -22.75
N ASP A 40 -5.91 12.86 -22.48
CA ASP A 40 -7.05 13.24 -23.33
C ASP A 40 -6.63 14.00 -24.60
N GLY A 41 -5.33 14.27 -24.79
CA GLY A 41 -4.80 15.01 -25.93
C GLY A 41 -5.14 16.51 -25.92
N LEU A 42 -5.56 17.05 -24.78
CA LEU A 42 -5.87 18.48 -24.61
C LEU A 42 -4.63 19.31 -24.26
N ILE A 43 -3.60 18.68 -23.69
CA ILE A 43 -2.23 19.22 -23.62
C ILE A 43 -1.38 18.40 -24.59
N THR A 44 -0.94 19.04 -25.66
CA THR A 44 -0.28 18.39 -26.80
C THR A 44 1.24 18.52 -26.81
N ASP A 45 1.80 19.28 -25.88
CA ASP A 45 3.25 19.43 -25.68
C ASP A 45 3.59 19.66 -24.20
N SER A 46 4.87 19.79 -23.87
CA SER A 46 5.34 19.90 -22.48
C SER A 46 4.97 21.22 -21.78
N ARG A 47 4.27 22.16 -22.46
CA ARG A 47 3.82 23.44 -21.90
C ARG A 47 2.41 23.31 -21.35
N ILE A 48 2.24 23.83 -20.14
CA ILE A 48 1.03 23.75 -19.34
C ILE A 48 0.56 25.18 -19.05
N TYR A 49 -0.49 25.60 -19.75
CA TYR A 49 -1.07 26.93 -19.58
C TYR A 49 -2.04 26.96 -18.40
N PHE A 50 -1.97 28.00 -17.58
CA PHE A 50 -2.89 28.24 -16.48
C PHE A 50 -4.22 28.82 -16.98
N ASN A 51 -4.99 28.01 -17.71
CA ASN A 51 -6.24 28.38 -18.37
C ASN A 51 -7.47 27.71 -17.74
N ASP A 52 -8.66 28.02 -18.24
CA ASP A 52 -9.91 27.47 -17.70
C ASP A 52 -10.01 25.95 -17.89
N THR A 53 -9.44 25.38 -18.95
CA THR A 53 -9.38 23.92 -19.14
C THR A 53 -8.65 23.23 -17.99
N LEU A 54 -7.47 23.72 -17.62
CA LEU A 54 -6.70 23.21 -16.49
C LEU A 54 -7.44 23.44 -15.16
N LYS A 55 -7.97 24.65 -14.93
CA LYS A 55 -8.69 24.99 -13.70
C LYS A 55 -9.93 24.12 -13.50
N ASN A 56 -10.69 23.85 -14.57
CA ASN A 56 -11.88 23.01 -14.53
C ASN A 56 -11.52 21.55 -14.23
N ARG A 57 -10.50 20.98 -14.88
CA ARG A 57 -10.04 19.61 -14.58
C ARG A 57 -9.51 19.51 -13.15
N PHE A 58 -8.75 20.50 -12.70
CA PHE A 58 -8.30 20.59 -11.32
C PHE A 58 -9.47 20.62 -10.33
N ALA A 59 -10.50 21.42 -10.58
CA ALA A 59 -11.67 21.53 -9.73
C ALA A 59 -12.40 20.17 -9.58
N LEU A 60 -12.49 19.38 -10.65
CA LEU A 60 -13.08 18.04 -10.59
C LEU A 60 -12.36 17.12 -9.59
N TYR A 61 -11.02 17.10 -9.63
CA TYR A 61 -10.24 16.33 -8.67
C TYR A 61 -10.26 16.92 -7.26
N PHE A 62 -10.24 18.24 -7.16
CA PHE A 62 -10.29 18.93 -5.89
C PHE A 62 -11.60 18.65 -5.14
N GLU A 63 -12.75 18.70 -5.83
CA GLU A 63 -14.04 18.41 -5.22
C GLU A 63 -14.13 16.98 -4.66
N GLN A 64 -13.45 16.02 -5.29
CA GLN A 64 -13.41 14.62 -4.84
C GLN A 64 -12.48 14.39 -3.63
N LEU A 65 -11.41 15.18 -3.51
CA LEU A 65 -10.32 14.94 -2.56
C LEU A 65 -10.27 15.96 -1.41
N LYS A 66 -11.02 17.06 -1.49
CA LYS A 66 -11.03 18.12 -0.47
C LYS A 66 -11.59 17.64 0.87
N THR A 67 -11.04 18.18 1.94
CA THR A 67 -11.67 18.14 3.27
C THR A 67 -12.53 19.39 3.48
N PRO A 68 -13.41 19.44 4.50
CA PRO A 68 -14.21 20.64 4.80
C PRO A 68 -13.39 21.91 5.08
N ARG A 69 -12.08 21.78 5.33
CA ARG A 69 -11.17 22.91 5.60
C ARG A 69 -10.47 23.42 4.34
N ASP A 70 -10.45 22.63 3.27
CA ASP A 70 -9.78 23.02 2.02
C ASP A 70 -10.68 23.96 1.21
N LYS A 71 -10.07 24.97 0.59
CA LYS A 71 -10.76 25.93 -0.27
C LYS A 71 -10.24 25.81 -1.69
N LEU A 72 -11.14 25.80 -2.67
CA LEU A 72 -10.77 25.70 -4.07
C LEU A 72 -9.82 26.84 -4.45
N ASN A 73 -8.59 26.49 -4.83
CA ASN A 73 -7.61 27.43 -5.34
C ASN A 73 -6.59 26.71 -6.23
N ALA A 74 -6.63 27.00 -7.53
CA ALA A 74 -5.71 26.42 -8.50
C ALA A 74 -4.36 27.16 -8.59
N ALA A 75 -4.30 28.44 -8.21
CA ALA A 75 -3.10 29.26 -8.33
C ALA A 75 -1.97 28.80 -7.39
N PHE A 76 -2.31 28.40 -6.16
CA PHE A 76 -1.34 27.89 -5.19
C PHE A 76 -0.60 26.63 -5.66
N PRO A 77 -1.28 25.52 -6.02
CA PRO A 77 -0.58 24.32 -6.46
C PRO A 77 0.17 24.55 -7.78
N PHE A 78 -0.37 25.32 -8.72
CA PHE A 78 0.33 25.66 -9.97
C PHE A 78 1.66 26.36 -9.68
N TYR A 79 1.66 27.38 -8.81
CA TYR A 79 2.88 28.12 -8.47
C TYR A 79 3.87 27.31 -7.62
N TYR A 80 3.41 26.59 -6.60
CA TYR A 80 4.29 25.93 -5.64
C TYR A 80 4.78 24.54 -6.08
N LEU A 81 4.25 23.98 -7.17
CA LEU A 81 4.84 22.80 -7.80
C LEU A 81 6.28 23.06 -8.28
N ARG A 82 6.70 24.32 -8.46
CA ARG A 82 8.10 24.71 -8.74
C ARG A 82 9.14 24.22 -7.73
N SER A 83 8.69 23.74 -6.56
CA SER A 83 9.55 23.10 -5.56
C SER A 83 9.96 21.67 -5.94
N SER A 84 9.27 21.07 -6.91
CA SER A 84 9.61 19.78 -7.51
C SER A 84 10.64 19.96 -8.62
N ALA A 85 11.46 18.94 -8.86
CA ALA A 85 12.52 18.99 -9.86
C ALA A 85 12.01 19.03 -11.31
N PHE A 86 10.78 18.59 -11.56
CA PHE A 86 10.20 18.41 -12.90
C PHE A 86 9.21 19.52 -13.32
N TRP A 87 8.97 20.54 -12.50
CA TRP A 87 7.98 21.59 -12.77
C TRP A 87 8.64 22.96 -12.80
N HIS A 88 8.57 23.61 -13.96
CA HIS A 88 9.25 24.87 -14.21
C HIS A 88 8.28 25.92 -14.69
N HIS A 89 8.61 27.19 -14.50
CA HIS A 89 7.82 28.30 -15.03
C HIS A 89 8.59 29.03 -16.11
N TYR A 90 7.93 29.27 -17.24
CA TYR A 90 8.37 30.25 -18.20
C TYR A 90 7.83 31.62 -17.76
N ILE A 91 8.74 32.48 -17.31
CA ILE A 91 8.43 33.82 -16.83
C ILE A 91 8.32 34.76 -18.04
N LYS A 92 7.30 35.62 -18.05
CA LYS A 92 7.10 36.59 -19.13
C LYS A 92 8.29 37.55 -19.23
N PRO A 93 8.60 38.06 -20.44
CA PRO A 93 9.57 39.14 -20.59
C PRO A 93 9.28 40.29 -19.62
N ASP A 94 10.32 40.81 -18.97
CA ASP A 94 10.25 41.92 -18.01
C ASP A 94 9.49 41.67 -16.68
N ALA A 95 8.95 40.46 -16.47
CA ALA A 95 8.18 40.14 -15.27
C ALA A 95 8.99 39.49 -14.12
N GLN A 96 10.30 39.28 -14.29
CA GLN A 96 11.17 38.58 -13.33
C GLN A 96 11.11 39.20 -11.93
N THR A 97 11.27 40.53 -11.83
CA THR A 97 11.22 41.25 -10.54
C THR A 97 9.86 41.10 -9.85
N GLN A 98 8.77 41.11 -10.62
CA GLN A 98 7.42 40.92 -10.09
C GLN A 98 7.20 39.46 -9.65
N TYR A 99 7.71 38.49 -10.42
CA TYR A 99 7.67 37.07 -10.10
C TYR A 99 8.40 36.75 -8.79
N ASP A 100 9.61 37.27 -8.62
CA ASP A 100 10.43 37.07 -7.42
C ASP A 100 9.80 37.71 -6.17
N ALA A 101 8.98 38.75 -6.35
CA ALA A 101 8.25 39.41 -5.29
C ALA A 101 6.94 38.69 -4.87
N ILE A 102 6.52 37.61 -5.55
CA ILE A 102 5.28 36.89 -5.22
C ILE A 102 5.44 36.16 -3.88
N LYS A 103 4.81 36.72 -2.84
CA LYS A 103 4.66 36.08 -1.53
C LYS A 103 3.46 35.13 -1.48
N THR A 104 2.35 35.54 -2.09
CA THR A 104 1.09 34.79 -2.14
C THR A 104 0.58 34.79 -3.58
N PRO A 105 0.62 33.66 -4.31
CA PRO A 105 0.15 33.62 -5.68
C PRO A 105 -1.38 33.76 -5.78
N SER A 106 -1.81 34.50 -6.79
CA SER A 106 -3.20 34.67 -7.23
C SER A 106 -3.28 34.50 -8.75
N GLU A 107 -4.49 34.28 -9.29
CA GLU A 107 -4.68 34.18 -10.75
C GLU A 107 -4.13 35.43 -11.47
N THR A 108 -4.39 36.62 -10.94
CA THR A 108 -3.87 37.88 -11.49
C THR A 108 -2.35 37.93 -11.46
N SER A 109 -1.71 37.52 -10.36
CA SER A 109 -0.25 37.52 -10.28
C SER A 109 0.38 36.54 -11.27
N LEU A 110 -0.23 35.35 -11.45
CA LEU A 110 0.25 34.35 -12.42
C LEU A 110 0.05 34.85 -13.84
N ALA A 111 -1.12 35.39 -14.18
CA ALA A 111 -1.41 35.94 -15.50
C ALA A 111 -0.45 37.08 -15.89
N ASN A 112 0.03 37.86 -14.92
CA ASN A 112 0.97 38.96 -15.15
C ASN A 112 2.43 38.51 -15.24
N THR A 113 2.79 37.34 -14.69
CA THR A 113 4.21 36.96 -14.50
C THR A 113 4.62 35.66 -15.19
N VAL A 114 3.72 34.70 -15.35
CA VAL A 114 3.99 33.37 -15.90
C VAL A 114 3.22 33.22 -17.21
N GLU A 115 3.92 32.87 -18.28
CA GLU A 115 3.28 32.57 -19.57
C GLU A 115 2.72 31.15 -19.57
N TYR A 116 3.51 30.19 -19.10
CA TYR A 116 3.14 28.79 -18.91
C TYR A 116 4.07 28.12 -17.87
N ALA A 117 3.61 27.02 -17.28
CA ALA A 117 4.49 26.05 -16.67
C ALA A 117 4.99 25.07 -17.74
N PHE A 118 6.12 24.41 -17.53
CA PHE A 118 6.54 23.31 -18.39
C PHE A 118 7.16 22.20 -17.56
N ILE A 119 7.06 20.99 -18.11
CA ILE A 119 7.70 19.78 -17.59
C ILE A 119 8.81 19.35 -18.54
N ASP A 120 9.68 18.45 -18.07
CA ASP A 120 10.69 17.83 -18.93
C ASP A 120 10.03 17.12 -20.12
N VAL A 121 10.69 17.14 -21.27
CA VAL A 121 10.17 16.51 -22.51
C VAL A 121 10.01 15.01 -22.29
N GLU A 122 10.97 14.39 -21.61
CA GLU A 122 10.96 12.97 -21.29
C GLU A 122 9.80 12.61 -20.35
N LEU A 123 9.49 13.48 -19.36
CA LEU A 123 8.32 13.30 -18.52
C LEU A 123 7.03 13.43 -19.33
N PHE A 124 6.95 14.40 -20.25
CA PHE A 124 5.80 14.54 -21.12
C PHE A 124 5.56 13.29 -21.96
N GLU A 125 6.58 12.73 -22.59
CA GLU A 125 6.50 11.48 -23.37
C GLU A 125 6.03 10.30 -22.49
N LEU A 126 6.55 10.17 -21.27
CA LEU A 126 6.07 9.18 -20.30
C LEU A 126 4.60 9.41 -19.91
N LEU A 127 4.16 10.67 -19.80
CA LEU A 127 2.78 10.98 -19.46
C LEU A 127 1.81 10.82 -20.62
N GLN A 128 2.27 10.66 -21.87
CA GLN A 128 1.43 10.29 -23.01
C GLN A 128 1.09 8.80 -23.05
N ASN A 129 1.94 7.94 -22.47
CA ASN A 129 1.65 6.52 -22.36
C ASN A 129 0.77 6.24 -21.11
N PRO A 130 -0.42 5.64 -21.25
CA PRO A 130 -1.34 5.41 -20.13
C PRO A 130 -0.76 4.59 -18.97
N THR A 131 0.10 3.61 -19.27
CA THR A 131 0.70 2.74 -18.25
C THR A 131 1.67 3.53 -17.36
N THR A 132 2.55 4.32 -17.96
CA THR A 132 3.53 5.14 -17.24
C THR A 132 2.86 6.34 -16.56
N ALA A 133 1.85 6.94 -17.19
CA ALA A 133 0.99 7.96 -16.58
C ALA A 133 0.31 7.44 -15.30
N ASN A 134 -0.23 6.22 -15.32
CA ASN A 134 -0.85 5.61 -14.14
C ASN A 134 0.16 5.31 -13.04
N LYS A 135 1.38 4.87 -13.38
CA LYS A 135 2.47 4.68 -12.39
C LYS A 135 2.84 5.99 -11.70
N LEU A 136 2.93 7.08 -12.45
CA LEU A 136 3.22 8.42 -11.91
C LEU A 136 2.06 8.96 -11.08
N LYS A 137 0.80 8.72 -11.48
CA LYS A 137 -0.37 9.02 -10.65
C LYS A 137 -0.33 8.27 -9.32
N ALA A 138 -0.05 6.98 -9.33
CA ALA A 138 0.07 6.17 -8.11
C ALA A 138 1.19 6.69 -7.20
N ALA A 139 2.34 7.05 -7.77
CA ALA A 139 3.46 7.63 -7.04
C ALA A 139 3.11 8.97 -6.36
N ALA A 140 2.40 9.88 -7.07
CA ALA A 140 1.91 11.12 -6.47
C ALA A 140 0.80 10.89 -5.44
N ALA A 141 -0.05 9.87 -5.63
CA ALA A 141 -1.15 9.58 -4.73
C ALA A 141 -0.67 9.33 -3.31
N VAL A 142 0.49 8.68 -3.11
CA VAL A 142 1.13 8.41 -1.79
C VAL A 142 1.19 9.66 -0.88
N ASN A 143 1.19 10.87 -1.46
CA ASN A 143 1.22 12.14 -0.73
C ASN A 143 -0.14 12.67 -0.27
N LEU A 144 -1.25 12.03 -0.61
CA LEU A 144 -2.56 12.34 -0.02
C LEU A 144 -2.68 11.68 1.36
N ASP A 145 -3.61 12.11 2.21
CA ASP A 145 -4.10 11.23 3.30
C ASP A 145 -4.91 10.08 2.65
N THR A 146 -4.17 9.19 2.01
CA THR A 146 -4.54 8.33 0.88
C THR A 146 -5.68 7.38 1.16
N HIS A 147 -5.85 6.99 2.40
CA HIS A 147 -6.76 5.93 2.73
C HIS A 147 -8.21 6.38 2.77
N GLU A 148 -8.51 7.60 3.25
CA GLU A 148 -9.89 8.08 3.27
C GLU A 148 -10.41 8.36 1.86
N ALA A 149 -9.62 9.08 1.07
CA ALA A 149 -10.01 9.47 -0.28
C ALA A 149 -10.14 8.25 -1.20
N GLY A 150 -9.16 7.34 -1.15
CA GLY A 150 -9.26 6.11 -1.94
C GLY A 150 -10.34 5.16 -1.41
N PHE A 151 -10.58 5.10 -0.09
CA PHE A 151 -11.68 4.32 0.47
C PHE A 151 -13.04 4.83 -0.02
N LYS A 152 -13.25 6.16 -0.08
CA LYS A 152 -14.48 6.78 -0.62
C LYS A 152 -14.73 6.40 -2.08
N ILE A 153 -13.70 6.52 -2.92
CA ILE A 153 -13.76 6.19 -4.34
C ILE A 153 -14.06 4.69 -4.51
N TRP A 154 -13.35 3.85 -3.75
CA TRP A 154 -13.50 2.41 -3.78
C TRP A 154 -14.88 1.92 -3.32
N THR A 155 -15.40 2.44 -2.20
CA THR A 155 -16.73 2.04 -1.69
C THR A 155 -17.85 2.44 -2.66
N LYS A 156 -17.72 3.59 -3.34
CA LYS A 156 -18.63 3.99 -4.41
C LYS A 156 -18.53 3.06 -5.62
N ALA A 157 -17.31 2.65 -6.00
CA ALA A 157 -17.05 1.75 -7.12
C ALA A 157 -17.63 0.34 -6.93
N ILE A 158 -17.67 -0.18 -5.69
CA ILE A 158 -18.31 -1.47 -5.38
C ILE A 158 -19.84 -1.37 -5.20
N GLY A 159 -20.44 -0.21 -5.46
CA GLY A 159 -21.89 -0.04 -5.58
C GLY A 159 -22.60 0.62 -4.40
N HIS A 160 -21.90 1.19 -3.42
CA HIS A 160 -22.55 1.96 -2.36
C HIS A 160 -22.94 3.38 -2.80
N SER A 161 -24.09 3.87 -2.31
CA SER A 161 -24.54 5.23 -2.56
C SER A 161 -23.69 6.26 -1.82
N GLU A 162 -23.65 7.49 -2.33
CA GLU A 162 -22.86 8.59 -1.75
C GLU A 162 -23.20 8.83 -0.27
N ALA A 163 -24.49 8.84 0.07
CA ALA A 163 -24.96 8.96 1.46
C ALA A 163 -24.43 7.83 2.37
N LYS A 164 -24.29 6.60 1.86
CA LYS A 164 -23.78 5.47 2.65
C LYS A 164 -22.27 5.51 2.78
N VAL A 165 -21.56 5.97 1.75
CA VAL A 165 -20.11 6.21 1.79
C VAL A 165 -19.77 7.24 2.85
N ASP A 166 -20.50 8.36 2.88
CA ASP A 166 -20.29 9.41 3.88
C ASP A 166 -20.60 8.92 5.31
N GLU A 167 -21.66 8.12 5.48
CA GLU A 167 -21.98 7.48 6.76
C GLU A 167 -20.83 6.59 7.27
N TYR A 168 -20.23 5.78 6.38
CA TYR A 168 -19.12 4.90 6.75
C TYR A 168 -17.84 5.68 7.06
N VAL A 169 -17.52 6.72 6.29
CA VAL A 169 -16.36 7.58 6.55
C VAL A 169 -16.52 8.29 7.89
N LEU A 170 -17.71 8.80 8.19
CA LEU A 170 -17.99 9.46 9.45
C LEU A 170 -17.87 8.49 10.63
N ALA A 171 -18.40 7.27 10.48
CA ALA A 171 -18.26 6.22 11.49
C ALA A 171 -16.79 5.88 11.78
N LEU A 172 -15.97 5.79 10.74
CA LEU A 172 -14.54 5.53 10.82
C LEU A 172 -13.77 6.68 11.51
N LYS A 173 -14.09 7.93 11.17
CA LYS A 173 -13.39 9.11 11.71
C LYS A 173 -13.70 9.42 13.16
N GLU A 174 -14.98 9.37 13.50
CA GLU A 174 -15.46 9.95 14.76
C GLU A 174 -15.81 8.82 15.73
N LYS A 175 -16.72 7.93 15.32
CA LYS A 175 -17.30 6.94 16.24
C LYS A 175 -16.34 5.83 16.61
N VAL A 176 -15.54 5.32 15.66
CA VAL A 176 -14.50 4.34 15.96
C VAL A 176 -13.40 4.95 16.82
N ALA A 177 -12.98 6.18 16.53
CA ALA A 177 -11.97 6.88 17.33
C ALA A 177 -12.44 7.06 18.78
N ASP A 178 -13.67 7.52 18.98
CA ASP A 178 -14.27 7.70 20.32
C ASP A 178 -14.33 6.38 21.11
N LEU A 179 -14.74 5.29 20.46
CA LEU A 179 -14.81 3.95 21.07
C LEU A 179 -13.42 3.37 21.40
N MET A 180 -12.41 3.67 20.59
CA MET A 180 -11.03 3.21 20.84
C MET A 180 -10.37 4.01 21.97
N ILE A 181 -10.64 5.32 22.05
CA ILE A 181 -10.20 6.19 23.16
C ILE A 181 -10.81 5.74 24.49
N PHE A 182 -12.11 5.44 24.50
CA PHE A 182 -12.82 4.96 25.69
C PHE A 182 -12.20 3.68 26.28
N ASP A 183 -11.53 2.87 25.46
CA ASP A 183 -10.86 1.64 25.87
C ASP A 183 -9.33 1.76 25.94
N GLY A 184 -8.81 2.99 26.08
CA GLY A 184 -7.39 3.26 26.37
C GLY A 184 -6.43 3.13 25.19
N LEU A 185 -6.92 3.08 23.95
CA LEU A 185 -6.08 3.08 22.73
C LEU A 185 -6.07 4.46 22.09
N GLU A 186 -4.93 5.17 22.15
CA GLU A 186 -4.75 6.49 21.56
C GLU A 186 -4.44 6.41 20.05
N GLN A 187 -5.45 6.15 19.23
CA GLN A 187 -5.32 6.25 17.76
C GLN A 187 -6.46 7.11 17.19
N PRO A 188 -6.26 8.43 17.05
CA PRO A 188 -7.34 9.37 16.71
C PRO A 188 -7.73 9.38 15.23
N ASN A 189 -6.99 8.68 14.34
CA ASN A 189 -7.31 8.62 12.92
C ASN A 189 -7.16 7.20 12.37
N ILE A 190 -8.29 6.53 12.13
CA ILE A 190 -8.32 5.18 11.56
C ILE A 190 -7.72 5.10 10.15
N PHE A 191 -7.73 6.19 9.38
CA PHE A 191 -7.13 6.24 8.05
C PHE A 191 -5.60 6.40 8.07
N ALA A 192 -5.00 6.58 9.25
CA ALA A 192 -3.56 6.45 9.44
C ALA A 192 -3.14 4.99 9.74
N VAL A 193 -4.11 4.08 9.88
CA VAL A 193 -3.88 2.64 10.03
C VAL A 193 -3.80 2.03 8.64
N ASN A 194 -2.60 1.61 8.29
CA ASN A 194 -2.28 1.07 6.97
C ASN A 194 -2.12 -0.47 6.99
N ASP A 195 -2.19 -1.08 8.18
CA ASP A 195 -2.02 -2.52 8.37
C ASP A 195 -3.36 -3.26 8.50
N TYR A 196 -3.53 -4.29 7.67
CA TYR A 196 -4.71 -5.14 7.63
C TYR A 196 -5.04 -5.78 9.00
N PHE A 197 -4.03 -6.19 9.76
CA PHE A 197 -4.21 -6.89 11.04
C PHE A 197 -4.64 -5.94 12.16
N ASP A 198 -4.13 -4.71 12.15
CA ASP A 198 -4.58 -3.68 13.09
C ASP A 198 -6.07 -3.39 12.92
N VAL A 199 -6.58 -3.31 11.69
CA VAL A 199 -8.02 -3.14 11.42
C VAL A 199 -8.82 -4.38 11.84
N ALA A 200 -8.30 -5.60 11.59
CA ALA A 200 -8.95 -6.85 12.02
C ALA A 200 -9.06 -6.97 13.55
N ARG A 201 -8.02 -6.53 14.29
CA ARG A 201 -8.03 -6.48 15.76
C ARG A 201 -9.13 -5.55 16.27
N MET A 202 -9.30 -4.38 15.65
CA MET A 202 -10.35 -3.42 16.01
C MET A 202 -11.76 -3.99 15.76
N ILE A 203 -11.98 -4.69 14.64
CA ILE A 203 -13.26 -5.35 14.33
C ILE A 203 -13.62 -6.39 15.41
N ASN A 204 -12.68 -7.28 15.77
CA ASN A 204 -12.93 -8.32 16.77
C ASN A 204 -13.23 -7.72 18.15
N LYS A 205 -12.57 -6.60 18.48
CA LYS A 205 -12.78 -5.88 19.73
C LYS A 205 -14.17 -5.26 19.80
N LEU A 206 -14.62 -4.59 18.73
CA LEU A 206 -15.97 -4.02 18.65
C LEU A 206 -17.06 -5.10 18.69
N ARG A 207 -16.82 -6.28 18.10
CA ARG A 207 -17.74 -7.42 18.21
C ARG A 207 -17.88 -7.90 19.65
N GLY A 208 -16.78 -8.00 20.39
CA GLY A 208 -16.82 -8.33 21.83
C GLY A 208 -17.62 -7.33 22.67
N LEU A 209 -17.55 -6.03 22.34
CA LEU A 209 -18.36 -4.99 22.98
C LEU A 209 -19.86 -5.13 22.62
N SER A 210 -20.17 -5.45 21.36
CA SER A 210 -21.54 -5.71 20.91
C SER A 210 -22.17 -6.89 21.67
N ASP A 211 -21.42 -7.98 21.84
CA ASP A 211 -21.91 -9.19 22.52
C ASP A 211 -22.10 -8.97 24.02
N ALA A 212 -21.25 -8.15 24.65
CA ALA A 212 -21.41 -7.75 26.05
C ALA A 212 -22.62 -6.80 26.27
N SER A 213 -22.89 -5.90 25.31
CA SER A 213 -24.00 -4.94 25.37
C SER A 213 -25.38 -5.55 25.09
N ASN A 214 -25.46 -6.61 24.29
CA ASN A 214 -26.69 -7.37 24.02
C ASN A 214 -27.24 -8.12 25.25
N ALA A 215 -26.48 -8.20 26.35
CA ALA A 215 -26.98 -8.71 27.64
C ALA A 215 -27.96 -7.73 28.34
N THR A 216 -28.04 -6.48 27.87
CA THR A 216 -28.96 -5.46 28.35
C THR A 216 -29.76 -4.89 27.18
N TYR A 217 -30.98 -5.38 27.00
CA TYR A 217 -31.87 -5.06 25.87
C TYR A 217 -32.06 -3.54 25.65
N GLY A 218 -31.83 -3.08 24.41
CA GLY A 218 -32.49 -1.87 23.87
C GLY A 218 -31.70 -0.56 23.77
N ASP A 219 -30.37 -0.57 23.87
CA ASP A 219 -29.58 0.67 23.74
C ASP A 219 -29.36 1.08 22.26
N PRO A 220 -29.76 2.30 21.82
CA PRO A 220 -29.41 2.86 20.50
C PRO A 220 -27.90 2.91 20.19
N ALA A 221 -27.02 2.65 21.16
CA ALA A 221 -25.60 2.38 20.95
C ALA A 221 -25.30 1.14 20.10
N THR A 222 -26.16 0.10 20.16
CA THR A 222 -25.97 -1.17 19.40
C THR A 222 -25.99 -0.99 17.88
N GLY A 223 -26.87 -0.12 17.36
CA GLY A 223 -26.93 0.20 15.94
C GLY A 223 -25.68 0.94 15.44
N HIS A 224 -25.06 1.75 16.30
CA HIS A 224 -23.84 2.49 15.98
C HIS A 224 -22.61 1.58 15.89
N VAL A 225 -22.50 0.60 16.79
CA VAL A 225 -21.41 -0.38 16.77
C VAL A 225 -21.47 -1.25 15.51
N ALA A 226 -22.67 -1.66 15.07
CA ALA A 226 -22.86 -2.41 13.83
C ALA A 226 -22.37 -1.64 12.58
N THR A 227 -22.69 -0.34 12.49
CA THR A 227 -22.21 0.52 11.39
C THR A 227 -20.68 0.68 11.42
N CYS A 228 -20.08 0.86 12.60
CA CYS A 228 -18.62 0.92 12.76
C CYS A 228 -17.92 -0.37 12.32
N ILE A 229 -18.45 -1.53 12.74
CA ILE A 229 -17.94 -2.85 12.31
C ILE A 229 -18.01 -2.96 10.79
N LYS A 230 -19.15 -2.59 10.19
CA LYS A 230 -19.32 -2.68 8.73
C LYS A 230 -18.38 -1.76 7.97
N ALA A 231 -18.18 -0.53 8.47
CA ALA A 231 -17.25 0.42 7.86
C ALA A 231 -15.79 -0.06 7.96
N LEU A 232 -15.39 -0.65 9.09
CA LEU A 232 -14.05 -1.24 9.26
C LEU A 232 -13.84 -2.47 8.38
N GLU A 233 -14.85 -3.33 8.19
CA GLU A 233 -14.78 -4.46 7.26
C GLU A 233 -14.56 -4.01 5.82
N LEU A 234 -15.28 -2.97 5.39
CA LEU A 234 -15.10 -2.36 4.07
C LEU A 234 -13.72 -1.72 3.95
N TYR A 235 -13.27 -0.99 4.96
CA TYR A 235 -11.96 -0.37 4.96
C TYR A 235 -10.83 -1.41 4.91
N ARG A 236 -10.99 -2.51 5.62
CA ARG A 236 -10.07 -3.66 5.54
C ARG A 236 -10.02 -4.26 4.14
N ALA A 237 -11.17 -4.44 3.48
CA ALA A 237 -11.25 -4.95 2.11
C ALA A 237 -10.65 -3.97 1.08
N TYR A 238 -10.73 -2.68 1.33
CA TYR A 238 -10.04 -1.65 0.55
C TYR A 238 -8.51 -1.76 0.67
N LEU A 239 -7.99 -1.92 1.90
CA LEU A 239 -6.55 -2.14 2.14
C LEU A 239 -6.05 -3.43 1.47
N ASP A 240 -6.86 -4.48 1.49
CA ASP A 240 -6.61 -5.76 0.82
C ASP A 240 -6.43 -5.57 -0.70
N GLN A 241 -7.34 -4.84 -1.34
CA GLN A 241 -7.23 -4.54 -2.77
C GLN A 241 -6.08 -3.58 -3.12
N LEU A 242 -5.74 -2.64 -2.25
CA LEU A 242 -4.54 -1.80 -2.42
C LEU A 242 -3.27 -2.65 -2.41
N SER A 243 -3.18 -3.65 -1.53
CA SER A 243 -2.05 -4.58 -1.50
C SER A 243 -1.98 -5.48 -2.75
N ASP A 244 -3.13 -5.84 -3.35
CA ASP A 244 -3.18 -6.51 -4.65
C ASP A 244 -2.69 -5.61 -5.81
N ILE A 245 -2.96 -4.30 -5.76
CA ILE A 245 -2.52 -3.31 -6.76
C ILE A 245 -1.01 -3.04 -6.64
N GLU A 246 -0.48 -2.92 -5.42
CA GLU A 246 0.96 -2.79 -5.16
C GLU A 246 1.74 -4.04 -5.62
N ALA A 247 1.17 -5.24 -5.41
CA ALA A 247 1.71 -6.49 -5.96
C ALA A 247 1.67 -6.53 -7.50
N GLN A 248 0.65 -5.94 -8.13
CA GLN A 248 0.52 -5.84 -9.59
C GLN A 248 1.55 -4.88 -10.21
N LEU A 249 1.94 -3.81 -9.51
CA LEU A 249 2.99 -2.88 -9.93
C LEU A 249 4.40 -3.51 -9.88
N ASP A 250 4.65 -4.38 -8.90
CA ASP A 250 5.88 -5.17 -8.77
C ASP A 250 6.01 -6.23 -9.88
N ILE A 251 4.87 -6.79 -10.29
CA ILE A 251 4.73 -7.74 -11.42
C ILE A 251 5.08 -7.08 -12.75
N ASP A 252 4.58 -5.87 -12.98
CA ASP A 252 4.89 -5.11 -14.20
C ASP A 252 6.39 -4.78 -14.27
N HIS A 253 7.04 -4.50 -13.14
CA HIS A 253 8.49 -4.25 -13.08
C HIS A 253 9.30 -5.50 -13.45
N ILE A 254 8.87 -6.67 -12.98
CA ILE A 254 9.49 -7.97 -13.30
C ILE A 254 9.27 -8.34 -14.78
N GLN A 255 8.09 -8.04 -15.35
CA GLN A 255 7.79 -8.34 -16.75
C GLN A 255 8.62 -7.49 -17.73
N HIS A 256 8.97 -6.26 -17.35
CA HIS A 256 9.69 -5.31 -18.20
C HIS A 256 11.19 -5.20 -17.89
N ASP A 257 11.72 -6.06 -17.00
CA ASP A 257 13.16 -6.14 -16.72
C ASP A 257 13.84 -7.12 -17.68
N ASP A 258 14.47 -6.58 -18.73
CA ASP A 258 15.15 -7.35 -19.78
C ASP A 258 16.37 -8.15 -19.28
N SER A 259 16.83 -7.93 -18.04
CA SER A 259 17.90 -8.71 -17.42
C SER A 259 17.42 -10.06 -16.86
N ILE A 260 16.10 -10.28 -16.79
CA ILE A 260 15.47 -11.48 -16.25
C ILE A 260 14.95 -12.33 -17.40
N ALA A 261 15.33 -13.60 -17.47
CA ALA A 261 14.83 -14.51 -18.51
C ALA A 261 13.30 -14.66 -18.44
N GLU A 262 12.60 -14.74 -19.57
CA GLU A 262 11.12 -14.80 -19.66
C GLU A 262 10.47 -15.90 -18.80
N THR A 263 11.13 -17.06 -18.70
CA THR A 263 10.69 -18.15 -17.81
C THR A 263 10.82 -17.76 -16.33
N THR A 264 11.86 -17.02 -15.96
CA THR A 264 12.07 -16.47 -14.61
C THR A 264 11.11 -15.31 -14.31
N LYS A 265 10.78 -14.47 -15.31
CA LYS A 265 9.75 -13.42 -15.18
C LYS A 265 8.38 -14.02 -14.86
N ALA A 266 7.94 -15.02 -15.63
CA ALA A 266 6.67 -15.70 -15.39
C ALA A 266 6.60 -16.35 -13.99
N VAL A 267 7.72 -16.89 -13.49
CA VAL A 267 7.85 -17.48 -12.16
C VAL A 267 7.81 -16.43 -11.05
N LEU A 268 8.52 -15.31 -11.20
CA LEU A 268 8.57 -14.20 -10.24
C LEU A 268 7.25 -13.41 -10.16
N VAL A 269 6.54 -13.29 -11.27
CA VAL A 269 5.19 -12.69 -11.35
C VAL A 269 4.15 -13.53 -10.60
N GLN A 270 4.19 -14.85 -10.78
CA GLN A 270 3.33 -15.78 -10.06
C GLN A 270 3.71 -15.83 -8.56
N ALA A 271 5.00 -15.68 -8.21
CA ALA A 271 5.49 -15.65 -6.81
C ALA A 271 4.88 -14.52 -6.01
N ARG A 272 4.82 -13.32 -6.60
CA ARG A 272 4.26 -12.12 -5.95
C ARG A 272 2.75 -12.21 -5.71
N ARG A 273 1.96 -12.63 -6.72
CA ARG A 273 0.50 -12.85 -6.54
C ARG A 273 0.19 -13.99 -5.59
N GLY A 274 1.07 -14.99 -5.56
CA GLY A 274 0.93 -16.17 -4.73
C GLY A 274 1.30 -15.91 -3.28
N GLN A 275 2.33 -15.11 -2.99
CA GLN A 275 2.84 -14.87 -1.64
C GLN A 275 1.84 -14.20 -0.69
N GLY A 276 1.02 -13.25 -1.16
CA GLY A 276 -0.04 -12.65 -0.33
C GLY A 276 -1.09 -13.67 0.10
N LYS A 277 -1.69 -14.35 -0.88
CA LYS A 277 -2.70 -15.40 -0.64
C LYS A 277 -2.14 -16.62 0.10
N PHE A 278 -0.89 -16.98 -0.17
CA PHE A 278 -0.19 -18.06 0.51
C PHE A 278 0.06 -17.71 1.98
N ARG A 279 0.56 -16.50 2.25
CA ARG A 279 0.77 -15.99 3.61
C ARG A 279 -0.53 -15.98 4.42
N GLU A 280 -1.63 -15.51 3.84
CA GLU A 280 -2.95 -15.55 4.51
C GLU A 280 -3.38 -16.97 4.88
N ARG A 281 -3.22 -17.93 3.95
CA ARG A 281 -3.56 -19.32 4.20
C ARG A 281 -2.69 -19.92 5.31
N LEU A 282 -1.41 -19.58 5.35
CA LEU A 282 -0.51 -20.00 6.44
C LEU A 282 -0.88 -19.38 7.78
N ILE A 283 -1.22 -18.09 7.82
CA ILE A 283 -1.70 -17.42 9.05
C ILE A 283 -2.97 -18.10 9.56
N LYS A 284 -3.91 -18.41 8.67
CA LYS A 284 -5.14 -19.13 9.02
C LYS A 284 -4.87 -20.58 9.49
N GLN A 285 -3.90 -21.26 8.89
CA GLN A 285 -3.55 -22.63 9.22
C GLN A 285 -2.80 -22.75 10.55
N TRP A 286 -1.80 -21.89 10.77
CA TRP A 286 -0.87 -22.00 11.89
C TRP A 286 -1.29 -21.13 13.10
N GLY A 287 -1.95 -20.00 12.88
CA GLY A 287 -2.42 -19.10 13.94
C GLY A 287 -1.30 -18.49 14.81
N GLY A 288 -0.05 -18.52 14.32
CA GLY A 288 1.17 -18.15 15.03
C GLY A 288 2.36 -18.91 14.44
N CYS A 289 3.56 -18.71 14.98
CA CYS A 289 4.74 -19.45 14.54
C CYS A 289 4.48 -20.95 14.67
N ALA A 290 4.73 -21.70 13.59
CA ALA A 290 4.52 -23.14 13.49
C ALA A 290 5.35 -23.95 14.50
N ILE A 291 6.44 -23.36 15.02
CA ILE A 291 7.38 -24.02 15.94
C ILE A 291 7.25 -23.44 17.35
N THR A 292 7.39 -22.13 17.50
CA THR A 292 7.44 -21.48 18.81
C THR A 292 6.07 -21.07 19.34
N GLY A 293 5.03 -21.11 18.49
CA GLY A 293 3.70 -20.60 18.83
C GLY A 293 3.62 -19.07 18.93
N TYR A 294 4.70 -18.33 18.66
CA TYR A 294 4.74 -16.87 18.75
C TYR A 294 3.60 -16.22 17.95
N LYS A 295 2.84 -15.33 18.60
CA LYS A 295 1.54 -14.89 18.09
C LYS A 295 1.54 -13.56 17.35
N ASN A 296 2.61 -12.77 17.45
CA ASN A 296 2.67 -11.50 16.74
C ASN A 296 2.98 -11.75 15.25
N ILE A 297 1.92 -11.88 14.46
CA ILE A 297 1.95 -12.23 13.04
C ILE A 297 2.79 -11.25 12.21
N SER A 298 2.88 -9.98 12.61
CA SER A 298 3.65 -8.96 11.88
C SER A 298 5.15 -9.24 11.84
N LEU A 299 5.67 -10.03 12.79
CA LEU A 299 7.07 -10.45 12.83
C LEU A 299 7.28 -11.85 12.24
N LEU A 300 6.22 -12.52 11.77
CA LEU A 300 6.33 -13.86 11.21
C LEU A 300 6.50 -13.83 9.69
N MET A 301 7.25 -14.79 9.18
CA MET A 301 7.58 -14.99 7.77
C MET A 301 6.86 -16.23 7.24
N ALA A 302 6.35 -16.13 6.00
CA ALA A 302 5.74 -17.24 5.28
C ALA A 302 6.82 -17.94 4.46
N SER A 303 7.40 -19.00 5.01
CA SER A 303 8.46 -19.78 4.38
C SER A 303 7.87 -20.93 3.56
N HIS A 304 8.35 -21.11 2.33
CA HIS A 304 8.02 -22.27 1.50
C HIS A 304 8.92 -23.46 1.86
N ILE A 305 8.33 -24.64 2.02
CA ILE A 305 9.10 -25.87 2.32
C ILE A 305 9.83 -26.34 1.06
N LYS A 306 9.10 -26.55 -0.03
CA LYS A 306 9.64 -26.75 -1.37
C LYS A 306 9.77 -25.38 -2.02
N PRO A 307 10.98 -24.97 -2.45
CA PRO A 307 11.19 -23.65 -3.03
C PRO A 307 10.26 -23.35 -4.19
N TRP A 308 9.93 -22.07 -4.35
CA TRP A 308 9.05 -21.58 -5.41
C TRP A 308 9.53 -21.98 -6.82
N SER A 309 10.84 -21.92 -7.05
CA SER A 309 11.49 -22.25 -8.32
C SER A 309 11.26 -23.69 -8.77
N THR A 310 11.10 -24.62 -7.82
CA THR A 310 10.92 -26.06 -8.06
C THR A 310 9.48 -26.52 -7.88
N SER A 311 8.58 -25.64 -7.43
CA SER A 311 7.16 -25.93 -7.20
C SER A 311 6.31 -25.69 -8.45
N ASP A 312 5.30 -26.53 -8.67
CA ASP A 312 4.26 -26.31 -9.67
C ASP A 312 3.20 -25.28 -9.21
N ASN A 313 2.26 -24.91 -10.08
CA ASN A 313 1.27 -23.87 -9.79
C ASN A 313 0.31 -24.21 -8.64
N ALA A 314 0.02 -25.49 -8.40
CA ALA A 314 -0.81 -25.92 -7.28
C ALA A 314 0.01 -25.90 -5.98
N GLU A 315 1.21 -26.47 -6.01
CA GLU A 315 2.15 -26.53 -4.87
C GLU A 315 2.56 -25.12 -4.36
N ARG A 316 2.65 -24.14 -5.26
CA ARG A 316 2.99 -22.74 -4.96
C ARG A 316 2.01 -22.04 -4.03
N LEU A 317 0.74 -22.41 -4.09
CA LEU A 317 -0.35 -21.86 -3.27
C LEU A 317 -0.85 -22.84 -2.21
N ASP A 318 -0.28 -24.05 -2.17
CA ASP A 318 -0.67 -25.09 -1.23
C ASP A 318 -0.18 -24.70 0.18
N PRO A 319 -1.07 -24.48 1.15
CA PRO A 319 -0.65 -24.14 2.50
C PRO A 319 0.10 -25.27 3.22
N TYR A 320 0.08 -26.49 2.70
CA TYR A 320 0.91 -27.60 3.19
C TYR A 320 2.34 -27.56 2.67
N ASN A 321 2.63 -26.71 1.68
CA ASN A 321 3.98 -26.40 1.23
C ASN A 321 4.57 -25.18 1.98
N GLY A 322 4.04 -24.84 3.15
CA GLY A 322 4.49 -23.65 3.86
C GLY A 322 4.46 -23.73 5.37
N LEU A 323 5.42 -23.03 5.99
CA LEU A 323 5.55 -22.85 7.42
C LEU A 323 5.48 -21.36 7.74
N LEU A 324 4.79 -21.01 8.83
CA LEU A 324 4.81 -19.65 9.36
C LEU A 324 5.87 -19.58 10.47
N LEU A 325 6.96 -18.84 10.28
CA LEU A 325 8.15 -18.92 11.12
C LEU A 325 8.55 -17.55 11.68
N THR A 326 9.31 -17.51 12.78
CA THR A 326 9.99 -16.27 13.20
C THR A 326 11.19 -15.99 12.28
N PRO A 327 11.70 -14.75 12.19
CA PRO A 327 12.71 -14.39 11.19
C PRO A 327 13.99 -15.23 11.28
N ASN A 328 14.42 -15.58 12.50
CA ASN A 328 15.60 -16.41 12.73
C ASN A 328 15.38 -17.85 12.24
N LEU A 329 14.20 -18.43 12.49
CA LEU A 329 13.85 -19.78 12.07
C LEU A 329 13.66 -19.87 10.55
N ASP A 330 12.96 -18.89 9.98
CA ASP A 330 12.79 -18.70 8.54
C ASP A 330 14.14 -18.68 7.82
N LYS A 331 15.04 -17.80 8.25
CA LYS A 331 16.35 -17.66 7.61
C LYS A 331 17.22 -18.91 7.74
N ALA A 332 17.20 -19.57 8.90
CA ALA A 332 17.95 -20.81 9.09
C ALA A 332 17.37 -21.96 8.26
N PHE A 333 16.04 -22.02 8.10
CA PHE A 333 15.35 -23.03 7.33
C PHE A 333 15.60 -22.84 5.83
N ASP A 334 15.40 -21.64 5.29
CA ASP A 334 15.64 -21.32 3.87
C ASP A 334 17.08 -21.61 3.43
N LEU A 335 18.05 -21.33 4.31
CA LEU A 335 19.46 -21.62 4.05
C LEU A 335 19.84 -23.10 4.21
N HIS A 336 18.87 -23.93 4.63
CA HIS A 336 19.03 -25.36 4.92
C HIS A 336 20.03 -25.63 6.06
N PHE A 337 20.13 -24.71 7.02
CA PHE A 337 20.83 -24.96 8.28
C PHE A 337 19.98 -25.73 9.29
N ILE A 338 18.66 -25.69 9.12
CA ILE A 338 17.73 -26.53 9.87
C ILE A 338 16.76 -27.21 8.90
N SER A 339 16.23 -28.37 9.30
CA SER A 339 15.15 -29.08 8.60
C SER A 339 14.30 -29.84 9.64
N PHE A 340 13.36 -30.69 9.20
CA PHE A 340 12.54 -31.50 10.09
C PHE A 340 12.49 -32.96 9.63
N ASN A 341 12.51 -33.89 10.59
CA ASN A 341 12.26 -35.30 10.28
C ASN A 341 10.76 -35.57 10.03
N ALA A 342 10.41 -36.80 9.64
CA ALA A 342 9.01 -37.17 9.35
C ALA A 342 8.05 -37.02 10.55
N LYS A 343 8.57 -36.92 11.78
CA LYS A 343 7.79 -36.65 13.00
C LYS A 343 7.75 -35.16 13.35
N GLY A 344 8.32 -34.30 12.51
CA GLY A 344 8.39 -32.85 12.69
C GLY A 344 9.45 -32.37 13.69
N ARG A 345 10.33 -33.24 14.21
CA ARG A 345 11.42 -32.81 15.10
C ARG A 345 12.52 -32.13 14.30
N ILE A 346 13.07 -31.05 14.84
CA ILE A 346 14.11 -30.27 14.19
C ILE A 346 15.39 -31.09 13.97
N LEU A 347 16.00 -30.88 12.82
CA LEU A 347 17.35 -31.30 12.47
C LEU A 347 18.18 -30.03 12.34
N ILE A 348 19.35 -29.99 12.97
CA ILE A 348 20.21 -28.79 13.00
C ILE A 348 21.58 -29.17 12.45
N SER A 349 22.03 -28.41 11.46
CA SER A 349 23.36 -28.53 10.86
C SER A 349 24.42 -28.00 11.81
N GLU A 350 25.55 -28.70 11.92
CA GLU A 350 26.69 -28.22 12.70
C GLU A 350 27.26 -26.90 12.17
N ALA A 351 27.09 -26.63 10.87
CA ALA A 351 27.53 -25.39 10.22
C ALA A 351 26.78 -24.13 10.71
N LEU A 352 25.64 -24.29 11.39
CA LEU A 352 24.90 -23.17 11.97
C LEU A 352 25.63 -22.53 13.17
N GLY A 353 26.53 -23.26 13.83
CA GLY A 353 27.25 -22.79 15.01
C GLY A 353 26.36 -22.65 16.24
N ASP A 354 26.46 -21.53 16.96
CA ASP A 354 25.69 -21.27 18.20
C ASP A 354 24.22 -20.98 17.91
N TYR A 355 23.47 -22.05 17.64
CA TYR A 355 22.06 -22.00 17.33
C TYR A 355 21.18 -21.55 18.52
N TYR A 356 21.68 -21.65 19.77
CA TYR A 356 20.96 -21.15 20.94
C TYR A 356 20.87 -19.63 20.96
N ALA A 357 21.92 -18.92 20.50
CA ALA A 357 21.90 -17.47 20.36
C ALA A 357 20.83 -16.98 19.37
N LEU A 358 20.45 -17.83 18.40
CA LEU A 358 19.37 -17.56 17.45
C LEU A 358 17.98 -17.94 17.98
N GLY A 359 17.92 -18.47 19.20
CA GLY A 359 16.69 -18.99 19.81
C GLY A 359 16.27 -20.33 19.27
N ILE A 360 17.15 -21.09 18.61
CA ILE A 360 16.90 -22.43 18.07
C ILE A 360 17.39 -23.46 19.09
N ASN A 361 16.72 -24.61 19.23
CA ASN A 361 17.20 -25.70 20.09
C ASN A 361 16.69 -27.06 19.60
N LYS A 362 17.28 -28.15 20.10
CA LYS A 362 17.01 -29.53 19.65
C LYS A 362 15.62 -30.08 20.02
N ASP A 363 14.93 -29.43 20.96
CA ASP A 363 13.59 -29.84 21.40
C ASP A 363 12.47 -29.25 20.53
N MET A 364 12.82 -28.36 19.60
CA MET A 364 11.86 -27.75 18.69
C MET A 364 11.20 -28.78 17.78
N GLN A 365 9.89 -28.62 17.61
CA GLN A 365 9.07 -29.48 16.78
C GLN A 365 8.03 -28.63 16.04
N VAL A 366 7.76 -28.99 14.79
CA VAL A 366 6.63 -28.49 14.02
C VAL A 366 5.55 -29.57 13.94
N PRO A 367 4.26 -29.27 14.21
CA PRO A 367 3.19 -30.26 14.12
C PRO A 367 2.79 -30.47 12.65
N LEU A 368 3.61 -31.24 11.93
CA LEU A 368 3.36 -31.60 10.53
C LEU A 368 2.13 -32.51 10.42
N LYS A 369 1.35 -32.25 9.37
CA LYS A 369 0.33 -33.16 8.84
C LYS A 369 0.90 -33.98 7.68
N GLU A 370 0.25 -35.09 7.34
CA GLU A 370 0.65 -35.98 6.24
C GLU A 370 0.90 -35.25 4.92
N GLN A 371 0.10 -34.23 4.61
CA GLN A 371 0.26 -33.43 3.39
C GLN A 371 1.57 -32.64 3.31
N HIS A 372 2.22 -32.35 4.45
CA HIS A 372 3.51 -31.66 4.44
C HIS A 372 4.68 -32.60 4.16
N LEU A 373 4.50 -33.92 4.37
CA LEU A 373 5.60 -34.87 4.37
C LEU A 373 6.36 -34.93 3.03
N PRO A 374 5.70 -34.92 1.85
CA PRO A 374 6.42 -34.92 0.57
C PRO A 374 7.32 -33.68 0.41
N PHE A 375 6.84 -32.50 0.82
CA PHE A 375 7.62 -31.26 0.75
C PHE A 375 8.80 -31.28 1.73
N ILE A 376 8.55 -31.72 2.97
CA ILE A 376 9.59 -31.80 4.01
C ILE A 376 10.65 -32.84 3.67
N GLU A 377 10.27 -33.94 3.02
CA GLU A 377 11.23 -34.93 2.53
C GLU A 377 12.17 -34.31 1.50
N GLN A 378 11.65 -33.61 0.50
CA GLN A 378 12.48 -32.91 -0.50
C GLN A 378 13.41 -31.86 0.12
N HIS A 379 12.89 -31.04 1.05
CA HIS A 379 13.72 -30.06 1.76
C HIS A 379 14.84 -30.75 2.57
N ARG A 380 14.53 -31.90 3.17
CA ARG A 380 15.49 -32.70 3.95
C ARG A 380 16.56 -33.35 3.07
N ASP A 381 16.25 -33.75 1.84
CA ASP A 381 17.23 -34.29 0.91
C ASP A 381 18.30 -33.24 0.59
N VAL A 382 17.89 -32.02 0.24
CA VAL A 382 18.81 -30.89 0.00
C VAL A 382 19.61 -30.51 1.25
N TYR A 383 18.98 -30.58 2.43
CA TYR A 383 19.67 -30.39 3.72
C TYR A 383 20.80 -31.41 3.90
N PHE A 384 20.59 -32.68 3.58
CA PHE A 384 21.62 -33.71 3.70
C PHE A 384 22.70 -33.60 2.61
N GLU A 385 22.35 -33.20 1.39
CA GLU A 385 23.34 -32.94 0.32
C GLU A 385 24.32 -31.84 0.69
N LYS A 386 23.89 -30.82 1.44
CA LYS A 386 24.77 -29.74 1.92
C LYS A 386 25.59 -30.10 3.15
N LEU A 387 25.32 -31.24 3.78
CA LEU A 387 26.08 -31.76 4.93
C LEU A 387 27.18 -32.75 4.53
N GLY A 388 27.12 -33.31 3.32
CA GLY A 388 28.18 -34.10 2.70
C GLY A 388 29.14 -33.22 1.91
#